data_AF-A0A8K2A6Y7-F1
#
_entry.id   AF-A0A8K2A6Y7-F1
#
_cell.length_a   1.000
_cell.length_b   1.000
_cell.length_c   1.000
_cell.angle_alpha   90.00
_cell.angle_beta   90.00
_cell.angle_gamma   90.00
#
_symmetry.space_group_name_H-M   'P 1'
#
loop_
_entity.id
_entity.type
_entity.pdbx_description
1 polymer ?
#
loop_
_entity_poly.entity_id
_entity_poly.type
_entity_poly.pdbx_seq_one_letter_code
_entity_poly.pdbx_strand_id
1 'polypeptide(L)'
;MRYILKKTLEQIISSGNNYLVAVKANQPKLFNEIARQFEQAPILSVQTETEKTRTRQTQRSVMIINTVEGIDSDWVGVERFIRVQRSDTRDNEPYDQTVFYMSSLSFDAGGFAEYIRAHWQIENCLH
;
A
#
# COMPACT_ATOMS: atom_id res chain seq x y z
N MET A 1 -10.73 -7.03 15.30
CA MET A 1 -10.42 -6.59 13.91
C MET A 1 -9.60 -7.68 13.24
N ARG A 2 -10.09 -8.30 12.15
CA ARG A 2 -9.47 -9.49 11.53
C ARG A 2 -8.12 -9.14 10.88
N TYR A 3 -7.09 -9.89 11.25
CA TYR A 3 -5.79 -9.95 10.59
C TYR A 3 -5.92 -10.78 9.29
N ILE A 4 -5.18 -10.44 8.25
CA ILE A 4 -5.15 -11.24 7.01
C ILE A 4 -4.30 -12.47 7.26
N LEU A 5 -4.94 -13.63 7.38
CA LEU A 5 -4.26 -14.89 7.63
C LEU A 5 -3.41 -15.26 6.39
N LYS A 6 -2.14 -15.61 6.61
CA LYS A 6 -1.20 -16.06 5.56
C LYS A 6 -1.81 -17.14 4.66
N LYS A 7 -2.50 -18.12 5.29
CA LYS A 7 -3.26 -19.20 4.63
C LYS A 7 -4.35 -18.72 3.67
N THR A 8 -4.94 -17.54 3.91
CA THR A 8 -5.93 -16.95 2.99
C THR A 8 -5.26 -16.45 1.72
N LEU A 9 -4.04 -15.91 1.80
CA LEU A 9 -3.29 -15.48 0.62
C LEU A 9 -2.88 -16.67 -0.24
N GLU A 10 -2.42 -17.76 0.38
CA GLU A 10 -2.13 -19.01 -0.32
C GLU A 10 -3.36 -19.53 -1.09
N GLN A 11 -4.54 -19.50 -0.45
CA GLN A 11 -5.78 -19.90 -1.11
C GLN A 11 -6.12 -19.02 -2.31
N ILE A 12 -5.97 -17.69 -2.18
CA ILE A 12 -6.20 -16.74 -3.27
C ILE A 12 -5.30 -17.08 -4.46
N ILE A 13 -3.99 -17.22 -4.24
CA ILE A 13 -3.04 -17.58 -5.30
C ILE A 13 -3.34 -18.96 -5.90
N SER A 14 -3.61 -19.96 -5.06
CA SER A 14 -3.92 -21.33 -5.52
C SER A 14 -5.19 -21.41 -6.39
N SER A 15 -6.12 -20.47 -6.19
CA SER A 15 -7.34 -20.35 -6.97
C SER A 15 -7.17 -19.55 -8.27
N GLY A 16 -5.94 -19.12 -8.58
CA GLY A 16 -5.63 -18.29 -9.75
C GLY A 16 -6.03 -16.81 -9.61
N ASN A 17 -6.39 -16.38 -8.39
CA ASN A 17 -6.76 -15.01 -8.10
C ASN A 17 -5.57 -14.21 -7.59
N ASN A 18 -5.67 -12.89 -7.68
CA ASN A 18 -4.65 -11.96 -7.20
C ASN A 18 -5.11 -11.20 -5.95
N TYR A 19 -4.16 -10.69 -5.18
CA TYR A 19 -4.45 -9.88 -4.00
C TYR A 19 -3.68 -8.55 -4.00
N LEU A 20 -4.29 -7.57 -3.34
CA LEU A 20 -3.67 -6.34 -2.87
C LEU A 20 -4.11 -6.15 -1.41
N VAL A 21 -3.16 -6.15 -0.48
CA VAL A 21 -3.47 -6.16 0.96
C VAL A 21 -2.68 -5.13 1.73
N ALA A 22 -3.37 -4.41 2.62
CA ALA A 22 -2.75 -3.42 3.49
C ALA A 22 -1.96 -4.12 4.62
N VAL A 23 -0.70 -3.73 4.79
CA VAL A 23 0.15 -4.16 5.90
C VAL A 23 -0.08 -3.24 7.09
N LYS A 24 -0.65 -3.81 8.15
CA LYS A 24 -1.00 -3.07 9.36
C LYS A 24 0.17 -3.03 10.35
N ALA A 25 0.25 -1.96 11.14
CA ALA A 25 1.28 -1.77 12.15
C ALA A 25 1.30 -2.85 13.25
N ASN A 26 0.22 -3.63 13.41
CA ASN A 26 0.19 -4.79 14.30
C ASN A 26 1.03 -5.98 13.78
N GLN A 27 1.66 -5.85 12.61
CA GLN A 27 2.69 -6.73 12.05
C GLN A 27 4.05 -6.04 12.01
N PRO A 28 4.66 -5.69 13.16
CA PRO A 28 5.79 -4.77 13.21
C PRO A 28 7.01 -5.28 12.43
N LYS A 29 7.26 -6.60 12.41
CA LYS A 29 8.38 -7.18 11.63
C LYS A 29 8.22 -6.93 10.13
N LEU A 30 7.07 -7.29 9.57
CA LEU A 30 6.79 -7.12 8.15
C LEU A 30 6.74 -5.63 7.77
N PHE A 31 6.04 -4.83 8.59
CA PHE A 31 5.92 -3.39 8.36
C PHE A 31 7.29 -2.71 8.33
N ASN A 32 8.15 -2.98 9.32
CA ASN A 32 9.49 -2.39 9.39
C ASN A 32 10.39 -2.88 8.26
N GLU A 33 10.27 -4.15 7.86
CA GLU A 33 11.05 -4.69 6.75
C GLU A 33 10.68 -4.02 5.43
N ILE A 34 9.38 -3.90 5.12
CA ILE A 34 8.93 -3.18 3.93
C ILE A 34 9.38 -1.72 3.96
N ALA A 35 9.23 -1.04 5.12
CA ALA A 35 9.69 0.33 5.27
C ALA A 35 11.20 0.45 5.00
N ARG A 36 12.01 -0.46 5.55
CA ARG A 36 13.46 -0.53 5.33
C ARG A 36 13.78 -0.74 3.84
N GLN A 37 13.06 -1.60 3.15
CA GLN A 37 13.27 -1.85 1.72
C GLN A 37 12.97 -0.61 0.88
N PHE A 38 11.95 0.18 1.21
CA PHE A 38 11.67 1.44 0.53
C PHE A 38 12.79 2.49 0.67
N GLU A 39 13.62 2.39 1.71
CA GLU A 39 14.77 3.29 1.91
C GLU A 39 16.06 2.77 1.24
N GLN A 40 16.09 1.51 0.82
CA GLN A 40 17.31 0.86 0.28
C GLN A 40 17.19 0.47 -1.19
N ALA A 41 15.99 0.13 -1.65
CA ALA A 41 15.73 -0.33 -2.99
C ALA A 41 15.44 0.84 -3.95
N PRO A 42 15.80 0.73 -5.23
CA PRO A 42 15.39 1.71 -6.22
C PRO A 42 13.87 1.72 -6.39
N ILE A 43 13.26 2.91 -6.36
CA ILE A 43 11.84 3.07 -6.67
C ILE A 43 11.63 2.74 -8.15
N LEU A 44 10.75 1.77 -8.41
CA LEU A 44 10.43 1.31 -9.74
C LEU A 44 9.46 2.25 -10.46
N SER A 45 8.47 2.76 -9.72
CA SER A 45 7.45 3.66 -10.24
C SER A 45 6.92 4.55 -9.12
N VAL A 46 6.59 5.79 -9.46
CA VAL A 46 5.97 6.76 -8.56
C VAL A 46 4.83 7.47 -9.28
N GLN A 47 3.69 7.58 -8.61
CA GLN A 47 2.56 8.37 -9.06
C GLN A 47 2.18 9.32 -7.93
N THR A 48 2.08 10.61 -8.23
CA THR A 48 1.69 11.62 -7.24
C THR A 48 0.50 12.42 -7.75
N GLU A 49 -0.55 12.48 -6.94
CA GLU A 49 -1.73 13.28 -7.19
C GLU A 49 -1.84 14.36 -6.13
N THR A 50 -2.16 15.58 -6.57
CA THR A 50 -2.46 16.70 -5.65
C THR A 50 -3.88 17.16 -5.90
N GLU A 51 -4.65 17.21 -4.82
CA GLU A 51 -6.03 17.66 -4.81
C GLU A 51 -6.10 18.92 -3.95
N LYS A 52 -6.48 20.04 -4.57
CA LYS A 52 -6.63 21.32 -3.88
C LYS A 52 -8.10 21.72 -3.86
N THR A 53 -8.61 21.91 -2.66
CA THR A 53 -9.92 22.50 -2.39
C THR A 53 -9.74 23.91 -1.83
N ARG A 54 -10.85 24.59 -1.51
CA ARG A 54 -10.80 25.95 -0.96
C ARG A 54 -10.13 26.03 0.42
N THR A 55 -10.18 24.94 1.20
CA THR A 55 -9.71 24.90 2.60
C THR A 55 -8.57 23.92 2.83
N ARG A 56 -8.27 23.05 1.87
CA ARG A 56 -7.41 21.89 2.07
C ARG A 56 -6.62 21.55 0.81
N GLN A 57 -5.35 21.20 0.98
CA GLN A 57 -4.51 20.64 -0.07
C GLN A 57 -4.05 19.26 0.37
N THR A 58 -4.53 18.24 -0.32
CA THR A 58 -4.15 16.85 -0.08
C THR A 58 -3.19 16.41 -1.19
N GLN A 59 -2.04 15.86 -0.82
CA GLN A 59 -1.17 15.18 -1.76
C GLN A 59 -1.12 13.69 -1.41
N ARG A 60 -1.22 12.85 -2.44
CA ARG A 60 -1.13 11.40 -2.33
C ARG A 60 -0.02 10.93 -3.25
N SER A 61 0.97 10.23 -2.70
CA SER A 61 2.06 9.62 -3.45
C SER A 61 2.01 8.11 -3.29
N VAL A 62 1.98 7.40 -4.42
CA VAL A 62 2.08 5.94 -4.49
C VAL A 62 3.44 5.61 -5.07
N MET A 63 4.23 4.84 -4.33
CA MET A 63 5.57 4.41 -4.74
C MET A 63 5.62 2.89 -4.75
N ILE A 64 6.29 2.34 -5.76
CA ILE A 64 6.40 0.90 -5.97
C ILE A 64 7.85 0.49 -5.96
N ILE A 65 8.14 -0.61 -5.28
CA ILE A 65 9.39 -1.36 -5.43
C ILE A 65 9.05 -2.81 -5.80
N ASN A 66 9.98 -3.48 -6.47
CA ASN A 66 9.92 -4.95 -6.54
C ASN A 66 10.13 -5.52 -5.13
N THR A 67 9.59 -6.71 -4.88
CA THR A 67 9.92 -7.44 -3.66
C THR A 67 11.41 -7.67 -3.56
N VAL A 68 12.00 -7.24 -2.45
CA VAL A 68 13.39 -7.57 -2.11
C VAL A 68 13.35 -8.70 -1.09
N GLU A 69 14.33 -9.60 -1.18
CA GLU A 69 14.58 -10.68 -0.21
C GLU A 69 14.45 -10.18 1.24
N GLY A 70 13.98 -11.04 2.15
CA GLY A 70 13.86 -10.71 3.58
C GLY A 70 12.46 -10.73 4.15
N ILE A 71 11.43 -10.96 3.33
CA ILE A 71 10.10 -11.35 3.83
C ILE A 71 10.03 -12.85 4.11
N ASP A 72 9.25 -13.19 5.13
CA ASP A 72 8.95 -14.57 5.51
C ASP A 72 8.33 -15.34 4.33
N SER A 73 8.77 -16.58 4.09
CA SER A 73 8.32 -17.42 2.97
C SER A 73 6.82 -17.68 2.96
N ASP A 74 6.15 -17.51 4.11
CA ASP A 74 4.71 -17.65 4.23
C ASP A 74 3.93 -16.55 3.48
N TRP A 75 4.58 -15.46 3.07
CA TRP A 75 3.98 -14.43 2.22
C TRP A 75 4.11 -14.83 0.76
N VAL A 76 3.25 -15.75 0.33
CA VAL A 76 3.32 -16.39 -0.99
C VAL A 76 2.88 -15.45 -2.11
N GLY A 77 3.63 -15.47 -3.21
CA GLY A 77 3.26 -14.82 -4.47
C GLY A 77 3.27 -13.30 -4.43
N VAL A 78 4.05 -12.69 -3.53
CA VAL A 78 4.22 -11.24 -3.52
C VAL A 78 5.13 -10.83 -4.69
N GLU A 79 4.65 -9.93 -5.53
CA GLU A 79 5.36 -9.37 -6.67
C GLU A 79 5.80 -7.93 -6.42
N ARG A 80 5.00 -7.17 -5.65
CA ARG A 80 5.22 -5.73 -5.42
C ARG A 80 4.96 -5.33 -3.97
N PHE A 81 5.82 -4.42 -3.49
CA PHE A 81 5.52 -3.61 -2.32
C PHE A 81 5.12 -2.20 -2.75
N ILE A 82 4.12 -1.66 -2.05
CA ILE A 82 3.54 -0.37 -2.35
C ILE A 82 3.59 0.48 -1.09
N ARG A 83 4.12 1.70 -1.21
CA ARG A 83 4.07 2.73 -0.18
C ARG A 83 3.10 3.80 -0.64
N VAL A 84 2.04 4.03 0.14
CA VAL A 84 1.12 5.13 -0.07
C VAL A 84 1.33 6.16 1.02
N GLN A 85 1.77 7.35 0.63
CA GLN A 85 1.90 8.49 1.51
C GLN A 85 0.78 9.48 1.21
N ARG A 86 0.12 9.96 2.26
CA ARG A 86 -0.85 11.04 2.18
C ARG A 86 -0.41 12.16 3.09
N SER A 87 -0.13 13.30 2.50
CA SER A 87 0.16 14.54 3.20
C SER A 87 -1.02 15.51 3.04
N ASP A 88 -1.28 16.28 4.07
CA ASP A 88 -2.39 17.20 4.11
C ASP A 88 -2.17 18.37 5.06
N THR A 89 -3.02 19.39 4.95
CA THR A 89 -3.12 20.45 5.94
C THR A 89 -4.55 20.47 6.48
N ARG A 90 -4.69 20.17 7.78
CA ARG A 90 -5.97 20.23 8.51
C ARG A 90 -5.84 21.29 9.57
N ASP A 91 -6.72 22.30 9.56
CA ASP A 91 -6.73 23.38 10.56
C ASP A 91 -5.35 24.07 10.76
N ASN A 92 -4.61 24.27 9.66
CA ASN A 92 -3.22 24.77 9.62
C ASN A 92 -2.15 23.85 10.23
N GLU A 93 -2.48 22.62 10.61
CA GLU A 93 -1.50 21.63 11.05
C GLU A 93 -1.18 20.63 9.91
N PRO A 94 0.11 20.29 9.72
CA PRO A 94 0.51 19.26 8.77
C PRO A 94 0.05 17.89 9.27
N TYR A 95 -0.57 17.12 8.38
CA TYR A 95 -0.98 15.75 8.63
C TYR A 95 -0.30 14.85 7.61
N ASP A 96 0.45 13.85 8.09
CA ASP A 96 1.09 12.86 7.24
C ASP A 96 0.71 11.44 7.66
N GLN A 97 0.40 10.62 6.68
CA GLN A 97 0.07 9.21 6.87
C GLN A 97 0.79 8.35 5.84
N THR A 98 1.42 7.29 6.31
CA THR A 98 2.02 6.26 5.44
C THR A 98 1.31 4.94 5.65
N VAL A 99 0.95 4.28 4.56
CA VAL A 99 0.36 2.93 4.54
C VAL A 99 1.15 2.08 3.56
N PHE A 100 1.54 0.88 3.98
CA PHE A 100 2.18 -0.10 3.11
C PHE A 100 1.19 -1.13 2.62
N TYR A 101 1.38 -1.62 1.40
CA TYR A 101 0.64 -2.75 0.85
C TYR A 101 1.60 -3.78 0.25
N MET A 102 1.11 -5.01 0.17
CA MET A 102 1.71 -6.11 -0.60
C MET A 102 0.74 -6.55 -1.67
N SER A 103 1.28 -6.92 -2.83
CA SER A 103 0.46 -7.33 -3.96
C SER A 103 1.09 -8.48 -4.73
N SER A 104 0.26 -9.39 -5.22
CA SER A 104 0.64 -10.38 -6.23
C SER A 104 0.53 -9.86 -7.67
N LEU A 105 -0.05 -8.66 -7.85
CA LEU A 105 -0.07 -7.95 -9.13
C LEU A 105 1.23 -7.19 -9.33
N SER A 106 1.64 -7.04 -10.60
CA SER A 106 2.86 -6.35 -11.03
C SER A 106 2.61 -4.98 -11.69
N PHE A 107 1.50 -4.32 -11.33
CA PHE A 107 1.15 -2.99 -11.84
C PHE A 107 2.18 -1.91 -11.46
N ASP A 108 2.13 -0.79 -12.17
CA ASP A 108 2.90 0.41 -11.84
C ASP A 108 2.18 1.26 -10.78
N ALA A 109 2.79 2.38 -10.40
CA ALA A 109 2.22 3.25 -9.37
C ALA A 109 0.86 3.85 -9.78
N GLY A 110 0.64 4.10 -11.08
CA GLY A 110 -0.63 4.59 -11.61
C GLY A 110 -1.75 3.57 -11.46
N GLY A 111 -1.52 2.33 -11.91
CA GLY A 111 -2.48 1.24 -11.75
C GLY A 111 -2.82 0.97 -10.28
N PHE A 112 -1.82 0.94 -9.40
CA PHE A 112 -2.10 0.79 -7.97
C PHE A 112 -2.82 1.99 -7.35
N ALA A 113 -2.52 3.22 -7.77
CA ALA A 113 -3.24 4.40 -7.30
C ALA A 113 -4.74 4.32 -7.59
N GLU A 114 -5.11 3.88 -8.81
CA GLU A 114 -6.52 3.68 -9.19
C GLU A 114 -7.20 2.61 -8.33
N TYR A 115 -6.57 1.44 -8.16
CA TYR A 115 -7.11 0.35 -7.34
C TYR A 115 -7.30 0.74 -5.87
N ILE A 116 -6.29 1.39 -5.28
CA ILE A 116 -6.32 1.81 -3.88
C ILE A 116 -7.37 2.90 -3.67
N ARG A 117 -7.49 3.84 -4.63
CA ARG A 117 -8.51 4.88 -4.59
C ARG A 117 -9.91 4.30 -4.66
N ALA A 118 -10.16 3.36 -5.58
CA ALA A 118 -11.44 2.67 -5.69
C ALA A 118 -11.78 1.92 -4.39
N HIS A 119 -10.80 1.26 -3.77
CA HIS A 119 -10.99 0.56 -2.50
C HIS A 119 -11.39 1.51 -1.36
N TRP A 120 -10.71 2.66 -1.22
CA TRP A 120 -11.07 3.66 -0.22
C TRP A 120 -12.44 4.29 -0.45
N GLN A 121 -12.87 4.45 -1.70
CA GLN A 121 -14.23 4.95 -1.97
C GLN A 121 -15.30 3.97 -1.48
N ILE A 122 -15.08 2.66 -1.64
CA ILE A 122 -16.01 1.64 -1.14
C ILE A 122 -16.08 1.67 0.40
N GLU A 123 -14.93 1.75 1.08
CA GLU A 123 -14.90 1.80 2.55
C GLU A 123 -15.54 3.07 3.13
N ASN A 124 -15.38 4.23 2.47
CA ASN A 124 -15.97 5.49 2.92
C ASN A 124 -17.47 5.62 2.60
N CYS A 125 -18.00 4.83 1.65
CA CYS A 125 -19.44 4.78 1.36
C CYS A 125 -20.21 3.79 2.26
N LEU A 126 -19.51 3.07 3.13
CA LEU A 126 -20.07 2.13 4.12
C LEU A 126 -20.25 2.78 5.50
N HIS A 127 -20.33 4.11 5.58
CA HIS A 127 -20.54 4.90 6.80
C HIS A 127 -21.79 5.77 6.71
#